data_AF-A0A640XNH8-F1
#
_entry.id   AF-A0A640XNH8-F1
#
_cell.length_a   1.000
_cell.length_b   1.000
_cell.length_c   1.000
_cell.angle_alpha   90.00
_cell.angle_beta   90.00
_cell.angle_gamma   90.00
#
_symmetry.space_group_name_H-M   'P 1'
#
loop_
_entity.id
_entity.type
_entity.pdbx_description
1 polymer ?
#
loop_
_entity_poly.entity_id
_entity_poly.type
_entity_poly.pdbx_seq_one_letter_code
_entity_poly.pdbx_strand_id
1 'polypeptide(L)'
;MTNISLIDEQQQIEKTLIECRKLLTRSVTDLDRFSTPDKIEDNYSDFIRECYNSWKKAENLLVEKILLIENDLELLSNNKKDSSVEKNINLKVGLKIILELFFNTYIWITMNWDRSSVTKIFKGPKSGLLRHQNIDSVLKYVNDVNKSPNVFAVPLDFCRFSCIADILKVTYIEENKSIEFDFIEAKSGRVNEEILETIASEKDVSYFDFFNKYAEKGIKQMERCFRQQLNMSKNIDLIHANPGIYENPDNPEQKLFIVSDNSVSQLYTDTIERLLEAADHDNFAVDIVDDCLVIGVINHKNANIAALGEFDARLYVYHVFTNPQSFEDKNYPSNLPNILNKLPLKDWREGFGSVVLHPVAARQIADNFLMDLLFGRKRILYYFNADNFIALCKEHGLDVGFSSVKQANRQKSKGLAKGVPQFNGKFIRYSFRKMEMNLGEGIFHEIYYNWMRPKSIIDRLKSVGNNIATS
;
A
#
# COMPACT_ATOMS: atom_id res chain seq x y z
N MET A 1 14.64 -18.38 23.90
CA MET A 1 14.77 -18.81 22.49
C MET A 1 16.05 -18.23 21.94
N THR A 2 16.94 -19.06 21.41
CA THR A 2 18.27 -18.67 20.91
C THR A 2 18.14 -17.95 19.56
N ASN A 3 19.04 -16.99 19.28
CA ASN A 3 19.08 -16.23 18.00
C ASN A 3 19.06 -17.10 16.73
N ILE A 4 19.49 -18.37 16.83
CA ILE A 4 19.50 -19.35 15.75
C ILE A 4 18.07 -19.63 15.25
N SER A 5 17.09 -19.75 16.15
CA SER A 5 15.70 -20.05 15.80
C SER A 5 15.02 -18.94 14.99
N LEU A 6 15.43 -17.67 15.17
CA LEU A 6 14.84 -16.53 14.47
C LEU A 6 15.40 -16.36 13.05
N ILE A 7 16.68 -16.68 12.87
CA ILE A 7 17.31 -16.69 11.55
C ILE A 7 16.66 -17.75 10.67
N ASP A 8 16.43 -18.94 11.21
CA ASP A 8 15.76 -20.03 10.51
C ASP A 8 14.32 -19.65 10.12
N GLU A 9 13.57 -19.00 11.02
CA GLU A 9 12.22 -18.51 10.75
C GLU A 9 12.20 -17.47 9.63
N GLN A 10 13.09 -16.47 9.68
CA GLN A 10 13.20 -15.46 8.64
C GLN A 10 13.54 -16.08 7.28
N GLN A 11 14.44 -17.06 7.23
CA GLN A 11 14.78 -17.78 6.00
C GLN A 11 13.61 -18.60 5.45
N GLN A 12 12.80 -19.22 6.32
CA GLN A 12 11.59 -19.92 5.91
C GLN A 12 10.55 -18.96 5.33
N ILE A 13 10.36 -17.80 5.95
CA ILE A 13 9.47 -16.74 5.44
C ILE A 13 9.98 -16.22 4.10
N GLU A 14 11.28 -15.93 3.98
CA GLU A 14 11.88 -15.48 2.71
C GLU A 14 11.62 -16.46 1.57
N LYS A 15 11.86 -17.77 1.78
CA LYS A 15 11.54 -18.81 0.79
C LYS A 15 10.05 -18.82 0.43
N THR A 16 9.18 -18.67 1.43
CA THR A 16 7.73 -18.61 1.23
C THR A 16 7.34 -17.39 0.39
N LEU A 17 7.93 -16.22 0.66
CA LEU A 17 7.64 -14.98 -0.07
C LEU A 17 8.12 -15.04 -1.52
N ILE A 18 9.29 -15.64 -1.79
CA ILE A 18 9.78 -15.86 -3.17
C ILE A 18 8.81 -16.75 -3.94
N GLU A 19 8.36 -17.86 -3.34
CA GLU A 19 7.39 -18.76 -3.97
C GLU A 19 6.04 -18.05 -4.19
N CYS A 20 5.53 -17.33 -3.19
CA CYS A 20 4.30 -16.55 -3.33
C CYS A 20 4.43 -15.51 -4.45
N ARG A 21 5.56 -14.80 -4.54
CA ARG A 21 5.81 -13.85 -5.63
C ARG A 21 5.73 -14.53 -6.99
N LYS A 22 6.37 -15.69 -7.16
CA LYS A 22 6.32 -16.45 -8.41
C LYS A 22 4.89 -16.87 -8.75
N LEU A 23 4.16 -17.44 -7.78
CA LEU A 23 2.78 -17.87 -7.93
C LEU A 23 1.87 -16.71 -8.37
N LEU A 24 1.99 -15.54 -7.72
CA LEU A 24 1.19 -14.36 -7.99
C LEU A 24 1.46 -13.69 -9.34
N THR A 25 2.71 -13.74 -9.83
CA THR A 25 3.14 -12.87 -10.94
C THR A 25 3.43 -13.59 -12.25
N ARG A 26 4.05 -14.77 -12.21
CA ARG A 26 4.65 -15.38 -13.42
C ARG A 26 4.45 -16.88 -13.59
N SER A 27 4.05 -17.59 -12.53
CA SER A 27 3.90 -19.06 -12.56
C SER A 27 3.01 -19.59 -13.68
N VAL A 28 1.97 -18.84 -14.06
CA VAL A 28 1.03 -19.22 -15.12
C VAL A 28 1.59 -18.86 -16.49
N THR A 29 2.18 -17.67 -16.65
CA THR A 29 2.78 -17.23 -17.91
C THR A 29 4.06 -17.99 -18.27
N ASP A 30 4.69 -18.66 -17.31
CA ASP A 30 5.80 -19.59 -17.54
C ASP A 30 5.36 -20.87 -18.28
N LEU A 31 4.04 -21.17 -18.33
CA LEU A 31 3.50 -22.29 -19.10
C LEU A 31 3.45 -21.94 -20.59
N ASP A 32 3.93 -22.82 -21.46
CA ASP A 32 4.02 -22.54 -22.90
C ASP A 32 2.67 -22.12 -23.52
N ARG A 33 1.56 -22.75 -23.08
CA ARG A 33 0.20 -22.40 -23.54
C ARG A 33 -0.29 -21.00 -23.13
N PHE A 34 0.43 -20.29 -22.27
CA PHE A 34 0.10 -18.94 -21.78
C PHE A 34 1.29 -17.97 -21.91
N SER A 35 2.31 -18.33 -22.68
CA SER A 35 3.58 -17.58 -22.73
C SER A 35 3.50 -16.26 -23.51
N THR A 36 2.44 -16.04 -24.28
CA THR A 36 2.21 -14.83 -25.08
C THR A 36 0.76 -14.37 -24.96
N PRO A 37 0.48 -13.08 -25.22
CA PRO A 37 -0.89 -12.54 -25.23
C PRO A 37 -1.84 -13.35 -26.14
N ASP A 38 -1.41 -13.67 -27.36
CA ASP A 38 -2.23 -14.43 -28.32
C ASP A 38 -2.59 -15.83 -27.78
N LYS A 39 -1.62 -16.53 -27.20
CA LYS A 39 -1.86 -17.86 -26.61
C LYS A 39 -2.81 -17.79 -25.39
N ILE A 40 -2.72 -16.71 -24.61
CA ILE A 40 -3.65 -16.44 -23.50
C ILE A 40 -5.05 -16.19 -24.04
N GLU A 41 -5.20 -15.40 -25.11
CA GLU A 41 -6.50 -15.11 -25.72
C GLU A 41 -7.18 -16.39 -26.23
N ASP A 42 -6.41 -17.26 -26.91
CA ASP A 42 -6.86 -18.56 -27.40
C ASP A 42 -7.31 -19.51 -26.27
N ASN A 43 -6.76 -19.36 -25.06
CA ASN A 43 -6.99 -20.26 -23.92
C ASN A 43 -7.51 -19.51 -22.67
N TYR A 44 -8.27 -18.43 -22.87
CA TYR A 44 -8.56 -17.46 -21.80
C TYR A 44 -9.23 -18.07 -20.56
N SER A 45 -10.24 -18.92 -20.73
CA SER A 45 -10.92 -19.57 -19.59
C SER A 45 -9.97 -20.41 -18.75
N ASP A 46 -9.09 -21.18 -19.41
CA ASP A 46 -8.11 -22.02 -18.74
C ASP A 46 -7.02 -21.16 -18.07
N PHE A 47 -6.61 -20.06 -18.72
CA PHE A 47 -5.67 -19.11 -18.15
C PHE A 47 -6.18 -18.52 -16.83
N ILE A 48 -7.45 -18.09 -16.78
CA ILE A 48 -8.06 -17.54 -15.56
C ILE A 48 -8.13 -18.59 -14.46
N ARG A 49 -8.56 -19.83 -14.77
CA ARG A 49 -8.63 -20.93 -13.80
C ARG A 49 -7.25 -21.27 -13.23
N GLU A 50 -6.21 -21.27 -14.06
CA GLU A 50 -4.84 -21.52 -13.62
C GLU A 50 -4.29 -20.37 -12.77
N CYS A 51 -4.62 -19.11 -13.11
CA CYS A 51 -4.36 -17.96 -12.24
C CYS A 51 -4.99 -18.15 -10.86
N TYR A 52 -6.30 -18.47 -10.80
CA TYR A 52 -6.99 -18.70 -9.53
C TYR A 52 -6.38 -19.86 -8.73
N ASN A 53 -6.03 -20.97 -9.39
CA ASN A 53 -5.36 -22.09 -8.71
C ASN A 53 -4.00 -21.69 -8.14
N SER A 54 -3.22 -20.90 -8.87
CA SER A 54 -1.93 -20.41 -8.40
C SER A 54 -2.08 -19.44 -7.23
N TRP A 55 -3.04 -18.52 -7.31
CA TRP A 55 -3.33 -17.55 -6.26
C TRP A 55 -3.85 -18.21 -4.98
N LYS A 56 -4.72 -19.22 -5.07
CA LYS A 56 -5.16 -20.03 -3.91
C LYS A 56 -3.98 -20.71 -3.20
N LYS A 57 -2.99 -21.20 -3.95
CA LYS A 57 -1.77 -21.80 -3.38
C LYS A 57 -0.96 -20.75 -2.61
N ALA A 58 -0.75 -19.58 -3.21
CA ALA A 58 -0.05 -18.48 -2.55
C ALA A 58 -0.80 -17.98 -1.30
N GLU A 59 -2.13 -17.88 -1.38
CA GLU A 59 -2.99 -17.48 -0.26
C GLU A 59 -2.81 -18.42 0.93
N ASN A 60 -2.91 -19.74 0.70
CA ASN A 60 -2.74 -20.73 1.75
C ASN A 60 -1.37 -20.64 2.44
N LEU A 61 -0.30 -20.45 1.66
CA LEU A 61 1.05 -20.25 2.20
C LEU A 61 1.13 -19.00 3.09
N LEU A 62 0.56 -17.88 2.64
CA LEU A 62 0.57 -16.63 3.40
C LEU A 62 -0.29 -16.74 4.67
N VAL A 63 -1.49 -17.33 4.59
CA VAL A 63 -2.39 -17.57 5.74
C VAL A 63 -1.67 -18.37 6.81
N GLU A 64 -1.04 -19.49 6.43
CA GLU A 64 -0.29 -20.35 7.36
C GLU A 64 0.79 -19.56 8.10
N LYS A 65 1.62 -18.78 7.38
CA LYS A 65 2.72 -18.01 7.99
C LYS A 65 2.23 -16.87 8.87
N ILE A 66 1.16 -16.17 8.47
CA ILE A 66 0.60 -15.09 9.30
C ILE A 66 0.04 -15.66 10.61
N LEU A 67 -0.72 -16.76 10.55
CA LEU A 67 -1.27 -17.40 11.76
C LEU A 67 -0.17 -17.93 12.69
N LEU A 68 0.91 -18.50 12.13
CA LEU A 68 2.08 -18.91 12.91
C LEU A 68 2.68 -17.73 13.69
N ILE A 69 2.94 -16.61 13.01
CA ILE A 69 3.53 -15.42 13.64
C ILE A 69 2.59 -14.81 14.68
N GLU A 70 1.28 -14.78 14.42
CA GLU A 70 0.32 -14.27 15.39
C GLU A 70 0.27 -15.10 16.67
N ASN A 71 0.30 -16.43 16.55
CA ASN A 71 0.37 -17.32 17.71
C ASN A 71 1.63 -17.03 18.55
N ASP A 72 2.78 -16.83 17.90
CA ASP A 72 4.02 -16.50 18.59
C ASP A 72 3.98 -15.12 19.26
N LEU A 73 3.42 -14.12 18.59
CA LEU A 73 3.25 -12.77 19.15
C LEU A 73 2.38 -12.78 20.40
N GLU A 74 1.30 -13.57 20.41
CA GLU A 74 0.44 -13.73 21.59
C GLU A 74 1.23 -14.32 22.77
N LEU A 75 1.95 -15.42 22.54
CA LEU A 75 2.79 -16.08 23.56
C LEU A 75 3.86 -15.14 24.14
N LEU A 76 4.50 -14.34 23.29
CA LEU A 76 5.50 -13.35 23.71
C LEU A 76 4.86 -12.18 24.47
N SER A 77 3.68 -11.73 24.06
CA SER A 77 3.00 -10.58 24.67
C SER A 77 2.58 -10.81 26.12
N ASN A 78 2.38 -12.07 26.51
CA ASN A 78 2.07 -12.47 27.89
C ASN A 78 3.31 -12.43 28.83
N ASN A 79 4.51 -12.27 28.29
CA ASN A 79 5.80 -12.35 29.02
C ASN A 79 6.64 -11.04 28.96
N LYS A 80 5.98 -9.87 28.83
CA LYS A 80 6.52 -8.53 28.49
C LYS A 80 7.56 -7.87 29.44
N LYS A 81 8.26 -8.61 30.32
CA LYS A 81 9.14 -7.99 31.33
C LYS A 81 10.62 -7.85 30.92
N ASP A 82 11.02 -8.29 29.73
CA ASP A 82 12.43 -8.33 29.28
C ASP A 82 12.62 -7.61 27.92
N SER A 83 13.68 -6.81 27.81
CA SER A 83 14.07 -6.08 26.59
C SER A 83 14.44 -7.02 25.44
N SER A 84 14.92 -8.23 25.73
CA SER A 84 15.17 -9.26 24.73
C SER A 84 13.88 -9.74 24.05
N VAL A 85 12.78 -9.82 24.81
CA VAL A 85 11.45 -10.19 24.34
C VAL A 85 10.87 -9.09 23.46
N GLU A 86 11.05 -7.82 23.84
CA GLU A 86 10.61 -6.67 23.05
C GLU A 86 11.24 -6.63 21.65
N LYS A 87 12.56 -6.89 21.55
CA LYS A 87 13.25 -6.99 20.26
C LYS A 87 12.66 -8.08 19.36
N ASN A 88 12.34 -9.25 19.94
CA ASN A 88 11.73 -10.36 19.19
C ASN A 88 10.30 -10.03 18.75
N ILE A 89 9.52 -9.36 19.59
CA ILE A 89 8.19 -8.86 19.21
C ILE A 89 8.29 -7.92 18.02
N ASN A 90 9.20 -6.93 18.06
CA ASN A 90 9.37 -5.97 16.97
C ASN A 90 9.78 -6.65 15.65
N LEU A 91 10.66 -7.65 15.71
CA LEU A 91 11.03 -8.45 14.54
C LEU A 91 9.82 -9.19 13.97
N LYS A 92 9.07 -9.92 14.80
CA LYS A 92 7.88 -10.67 14.36
C LYS A 92 6.78 -9.76 13.82
N VAL A 93 6.57 -8.58 14.41
CA VAL A 93 5.67 -7.55 13.87
C VAL A 93 6.14 -7.12 12.47
N GLY A 94 7.45 -6.89 12.28
CA GLY A 94 8.02 -6.57 10.98
C GLY A 94 7.79 -7.67 9.93
N LEU A 95 7.99 -8.94 10.31
CA LEU A 95 7.73 -10.10 9.45
C LEU A 95 6.26 -10.21 9.07
N LYS A 96 5.35 -10.00 10.05
CA LYS A 96 3.90 -9.98 9.82
C LYS A 96 3.52 -8.91 8.80
N ILE A 97 4.04 -7.69 8.96
CA ILE A 97 3.77 -6.58 8.04
C ILE A 97 4.16 -6.96 6.60
N ILE A 98 5.32 -7.59 6.41
CA ILE A 98 5.77 -8.01 5.07
C ILE A 98 4.79 -9.03 4.45
N LEU A 99 4.33 -10.01 5.22
CA LEU A 99 3.34 -11.00 4.75
C LEU A 99 1.98 -10.34 4.43
N GLU A 100 1.50 -9.44 5.28
CA GLU A 100 0.27 -8.67 5.05
C GLU A 100 0.37 -7.79 3.78
N LEU A 101 1.56 -7.25 3.47
CA LEU A 101 1.81 -6.51 2.23
C LEU A 101 1.74 -7.38 0.98
N PHE A 102 2.13 -8.66 1.07
CA PHE A 102 1.93 -9.61 -0.02
C PHE A 102 0.44 -9.89 -0.23
N PHE A 103 -0.34 -10.00 0.85
CA PHE A 103 -1.79 -10.16 0.78
C PHE A 103 -2.50 -9.01 0.07
N ASN A 104 -2.05 -7.77 0.28
CA ASN A 104 -2.60 -6.61 -0.43
C ASN A 104 -2.55 -6.77 -1.97
N THR A 105 -1.62 -7.56 -2.51
CA THR A 105 -1.49 -7.82 -3.95
C THR A 105 -2.79 -8.35 -4.56
N TYR A 106 -3.58 -9.15 -3.84
CA TYR A 106 -4.86 -9.65 -4.34
C TYR A 106 -5.85 -8.53 -4.65
N ILE A 107 -5.89 -7.50 -3.80
CA ILE A 107 -6.77 -6.33 -4.02
C ILE A 107 -6.33 -5.56 -5.25
N TRP A 108 -5.03 -5.39 -5.44
CA TRP A 108 -4.52 -4.70 -6.62
C TRP A 108 -4.78 -5.47 -7.91
N ILE A 109 -4.56 -6.79 -7.91
CA ILE A 109 -4.84 -7.65 -9.08
C ILE A 109 -6.32 -7.58 -9.44
N THR A 110 -7.20 -7.78 -8.45
CA THR A 110 -8.66 -7.80 -8.67
C THR A 110 -9.20 -6.45 -9.11
N MET A 111 -8.62 -5.35 -8.65
CA MET A 111 -8.99 -3.99 -9.07
C MET A 111 -8.26 -3.53 -10.34
N ASN A 112 -7.68 -4.45 -11.12
CA ASN A 112 -6.95 -4.15 -12.35
C ASN A 112 -5.88 -3.05 -12.19
N TRP A 113 -5.17 -3.07 -11.06
CA TRP A 113 -4.14 -2.09 -10.70
C TRP A 113 -4.63 -0.65 -10.60
N ASP A 114 -5.95 -0.41 -10.55
CA ASP A 114 -6.51 0.92 -10.36
C ASP A 114 -6.37 1.34 -8.89
N ARG A 115 -5.42 2.23 -8.66
CA ARG A 115 -5.18 2.86 -7.36
C ARG A 115 -6.44 3.49 -6.78
N SER A 116 -7.28 4.13 -7.60
CA SER A 116 -8.50 4.80 -7.09
C SER A 116 -9.42 3.77 -6.43
N SER A 117 -9.67 2.66 -7.11
CA SER A 117 -10.48 1.55 -6.59
C SER A 117 -9.88 0.92 -5.34
N VAL A 118 -8.55 0.68 -5.31
CA VAL A 118 -7.88 0.14 -4.12
C VAL A 118 -8.07 1.02 -2.89
N THR A 119 -7.95 2.35 -3.04
CA THR A 119 -8.13 3.28 -1.91
C THR A 119 -9.55 3.34 -1.36
N LYS A 120 -10.55 2.90 -2.13
CA LYS A 120 -11.95 2.81 -1.69
C LYS A 120 -12.21 1.54 -0.89
N ILE A 121 -11.39 0.50 -1.07
CA ILE A 121 -11.47 -0.75 -0.33
C ILE A 121 -10.75 -0.63 1.02
N PHE A 122 -9.58 0.00 1.06
CA PHE A 122 -8.80 0.17 2.28
C PHE A 122 -9.26 1.38 3.11
N LYS A 123 -9.78 1.13 4.32
CA LYS A 123 -10.24 2.16 5.26
C LYS A 123 -9.12 2.78 6.11
N GLY A 124 -7.96 2.14 6.19
CA GLY A 124 -6.80 2.63 6.94
C GLY A 124 -6.09 1.53 7.74
N PRO A 125 -5.17 1.91 8.65
CA PRO A 125 -4.39 0.96 9.43
C PRO A 125 -5.27 0.02 10.25
N LYS A 126 -4.97 -1.28 10.18
CA LYS A 126 -5.60 -2.31 11.01
C LYS A 126 -4.95 -2.35 12.41
N SER A 127 -5.76 -2.56 13.44
CA SER A 127 -5.33 -2.78 14.83
C SER A 127 -5.86 -4.11 15.37
N GLY A 128 -5.12 -4.72 16.30
CA GLY A 128 -5.47 -6.00 16.92
C GLY A 128 -4.90 -7.23 16.20
N LEU A 129 -5.06 -8.40 16.84
CA LEU A 129 -4.71 -9.72 16.31
C LEU A 129 -5.93 -10.38 15.65
N LEU A 130 -5.71 -11.21 14.62
CA LEU A 130 -6.76 -11.95 13.90
C LEU A 130 -7.50 -12.94 14.81
N ARG A 131 -6.85 -13.50 15.82
CA ARG A 131 -7.49 -14.41 16.79
C ARG A 131 -8.66 -13.81 17.57
N HIS A 132 -8.72 -12.48 17.69
CA HIS A 132 -9.86 -11.80 18.32
C HIS A 132 -10.98 -11.50 17.33
N GLN A 133 -10.83 -11.95 16.09
CA GLN A 133 -11.79 -11.79 15.00
C GLN A 133 -12.43 -13.13 14.64
N ASN A 134 -13.46 -13.10 13.80
CA ASN A 134 -14.22 -14.27 13.37
C ASN A 134 -13.49 -15.07 12.26
N ILE A 135 -12.18 -15.27 12.41
CA ILE A 135 -11.31 -15.73 11.32
C ILE A 135 -11.63 -17.16 10.87
N ASP A 136 -12.06 -18.03 11.78
CA ASP A 136 -12.40 -19.42 11.46
C ASP A 136 -13.62 -19.50 10.53
N SER A 137 -14.64 -18.67 10.76
CA SER A 137 -15.83 -18.63 9.88
C SER A 137 -15.47 -18.08 8.51
N VAL A 138 -14.61 -17.06 8.46
CA VAL A 138 -14.10 -16.46 7.21
C VAL A 138 -13.33 -17.51 6.40
N LEU A 139 -12.34 -18.16 7.02
CA LEU A 139 -11.51 -19.18 6.36
C LEU A 139 -12.33 -20.39 5.93
N LYS A 140 -13.33 -20.81 6.71
CA LYS A 140 -14.24 -21.89 6.32
C LYS A 140 -14.98 -21.54 5.03
N TYR A 141 -15.60 -20.36 4.97
CA TYR A 141 -16.30 -19.90 3.77
C TYR A 141 -15.35 -19.83 2.57
N VAL A 142 -14.20 -19.17 2.73
CA VAL A 142 -13.18 -19.02 1.68
C VAL A 142 -12.76 -20.38 1.13
N ASN A 143 -12.43 -21.33 2.00
CA ASN A 143 -12.03 -22.68 1.60
C ASN A 143 -13.15 -23.44 0.88
N ASP A 144 -14.40 -23.26 1.30
CA ASP A 144 -15.54 -23.93 0.67
C ASP A 144 -15.79 -23.42 -0.75
N VAL A 145 -15.78 -22.09 -0.96
CA VAL A 145 -16.00 -21.52 -2.30
C VAL A 145 -14.78 -21.67 -3.22
N ASN A 146 -13.57 -21.68 -2.67
CA ASN A 146 -12.33 -21.89 -3.44
C ASN A 146 -12.20 -23.29 -4.04
N LYS A 147 -13.06 -24.25 -3.67
CA LYS A 147 -13.17 -25.55 -4.35
C LYS A 147 -13.63 -25.41 -5.81
N SER A 148 -14.36 -24.34 -6.14
CA SER A 148 -14.76 -24.06 -7.51
C SER A 148 -13.59 -23.53 -8.35
N PRO A 149 -13.35 -24.05 -9.56
CA PRO A 149 -12.28 -23.57 -10.43
C PRO A 149 -12.53 -22.14 -10.95
N ASN A 150 -13.80 -21.70 -11.02
CA ASN A 150 -14.18 -20.38 -11.51
C ASN A 150 -14.26 -19.32 -10.40
N VAL A 151 -13.90 -19.67 -9.16
CA VAL A 151 -13.98 -18.75 -8.02
C VAL A 151 -12.63 -18.61 -7.36
N PHE A 152 -12.29 -17.38 -6.97
CA PHE A 152 -11.21 -17.08 -6.05
C PHE A 152 -11.73 -16.13 -4.97
N ALA A 153 -11.71 -16.57 -3.72
CA ALA A 153 -12.11 -15.79 -2.56
C ALA A 153 -10.90 -15.47 -1.68
N VAL A 154 -10.84 -14.23 -1.20
CA VAL A 154 -9.73 -13.65 -0.44
C VAL A 154 -10.23 -13.26 0.96
N PRO A 155 -9.62 -13.77 2.05
CA PRO A 155 -9.93 -13.34 3.41
C PRO A 155 -9.26 -11.99 3.69
N LEU A 156 -10.04 -10.90 3.58
CA LEU A 156 -9.54 -9.52 3.61
C LEU A 156 -8.92 -9.11 4.94
N ASP A 157 -9.25 -9.81 6.02
CA ASP A 157 -8.62 -9.61 7.32
C ASP A 157 -7.10 -9.84 7.31
N PHE A 158 -6.55 -10.64 6.39
CA PHE A 158 -5.11 -10.84 6.27
C PHE A 158 -4.37 -9.69 5.56
N CYS A 159 -5.10 -8.70 5.03
CA CYS A 159 -4.51 -7.50 4.47
C CYS A 159 -3.92 -6.60 5.56
N ARG A 160 -2.96 -5.76 5.18
CA ARG A 160 -2.32 -4.80 6.11
C ARG A 160 -3.29 -3.75 6.64
N PHE A 161 -4.33 -3.46 5.85
CA PHE A 161 -5.29 -2.41 6.10
C PHE A 161 -6.67 -3.00 6.35
N SER A 162 -7.45 -2.31 7.18
CA SER A 162 -8.86 -2.64 7.36
C SER A 162 -9.59 -2.45 6.02
N CYS A 163 -10.41 -3.43 5.64
CA CYS A 163 -11.13 -3.42 4.37
C CYS A 163 -12.62 -3.04 4.56
N ILE A 164 -13.33 -2.86 3.45
CA ILE A 164 -14.78 -2.57 3.46
C ILE A 164 -15.65 -3.77 3.86
N ALA A 165 -15.13 -4.99 3.75
CA ALA A 165 -15.77 -6.26 4.07
C ALA A 165 -14.74 -7.28 4.61
N ASP A 166 -15.21 -8.46 5.00
CA ASP A 166 -14.36 -9.56 5.52
C ASP A 166 -13.79 -10.44 4.40
N ILE A 167 -14.53 -10.61 3.30
CA ILE A 167 -14.17 -11.48 2.17
C ILE A 167 -14.39 -10.73 0.85
N LEU A 168 -13.43 -10.84 -0.07
CA LEU A 168 -13.61 -10.50 -1.49
C LEU A 168 -13.73 -11.80 -2.27
N LYS A 169 -14.85 -12.02 -2.94
CA LYS A 169 -15.07 -13.15 -3.85
C LYS A 169 -15.00 -12.65 -5.29
N VAL A 170 -14.19 -13.33 -6.08
CA VAL A 170 -13.96 -13.07 -7.51
C VAL A 170 -14.49 -14.26 -8.29
N THR A 171 -15.43 -14.03 -9.20
CA THR A 171 -16.08 -15.09 -9.98
C THR A 171 -15.82 -14.87 -11.45
N TYR A 172 -15.28 -15.87 -12.14
CA TYR A 172 -15.18 -15.89 -13.59
C TYR A 172 -16.47 -16.47 -14.19
N ILE A 173 -17.11 -15.69 -15.06
CA ILE A 173 -18.32 -16.05 -15.79
C ILE A 173 -17.91 -16.45 -17.21
N GLU A 174 -18.05 -17.73 -17.53
CA GLU A 174 -17.52 -18.31 -18.76
C GLU A 174 -18.34 -17.89 -19.99
N GLU A 175 -19.65 -17.69 -19.82
CA GLU A 175 -20.60 -17.39 -20.89
C GLU A 175 -20.27 -16.08 -21.62
N ASN A 176 -19.75 -15.09 -20.91
CA ASN A 176 -19.43 -13.75 -21.42
C ASN A 176 -17.96 -13.36 -21.20
N LYS A 177 -17.13 -14.29 -20.72
CA LYS A 177 -15.72 -14.08 -20.35
C LYS A 177 -15.52 -12.89 -19.41
N SER A 178 -16.43 -12.68 -18.45
CA SER A 178 -16.35 -11.57 -17.49
C SER A 178 -15.88 -12.01 -16.11
N ILE A 179 -15.46 -11.02 -15.30
CA ILE A 179 -15.12 -11.21 -13.90
C ILE A 179 -16.09 -10.39 -13.05
N GLU A 180 -16.71 -11.03 -12.07
CA GLU A 180 -17.59 -10.41 -11.09
C GLU A 180 -16.93 -10.37 -9.71
N PHE A 181 -17.22 -9.32 -8.95
CA PHE A 181 -16.66 -9.06 -7.63
C PHE A 181 -17.76 -8.92 -6.59
N ASP A 182 -17.71 -9.75 -5.55
CA ASP A 182 -18.61 -9.69 -4.41
C ASP A 182 -17.82 -9.36 -3.13
N PHE A 183 -18.26 -8.36 -2.39
CA PHE A 183 -17.77 -8.09 -1.04
C PHE A 183 -18.73 -8.68 -0.02
N ILE A 184 -18.21 -9.56 0.83
CA ILE A 184 -19.01 -10.39 1.74
C ILE A 184 -18.59 -10.12 3.18
N GLU A 185 -19.57 -9.81 4.01
CA GLU A 185 -19.41 -9.68 5.46
C GLU A 185 -19.75 -11.03 6.13
N ALA A 186 -18.78 -11.63 6.80
CA ALA A 186 -18.91 -12.93 7.44
C ALA A 186 -19.49 -12.78 8.84
N LYS A 187 -20.82 -12.84 8.95
CA LYS A 187 -21.50 -12.87 10.24
C LYS A 187 -21.46 -14.28 10.83
N SER A 188 -21.09 -14.39 12.11
CA SER A 188 -21.27 -15.61 12.91
C SER A 188 -22.22 -15.38 14.08
N GLY A 189 -22.84 -16.46 14.53
CA GLY A 189 -23.68 -16.48 15.72
C GLY A 189 -25.18 -16.44 15.42
N ARG A 190 -25.93 -17.23 16.19
CA ARG A 190 -27.36 -17.47 16.05
C ARG A 190 -28.22 -16.20 15.91
N VAL A 191 -27.86 -15.13 16.62
CA VAL A 191 -28.61 -13.87 16.55
C VAL A 191 -28.46 -13.18 15.18
N ASN A 192 -27.28 -13.27 14.56
CA ASN A 192 -27.07 -12.70 13.23
C ASN A 192 -27.77 -13.51 12.13
N GLU A 193 -27.80 -14.83 12.26
CA GLU A 193 -28.60 -15.71 11.38
C GLU A 193 -30.08 -15.33 11.44
N GLU A 194 -30.63 -15.22 12.65
CA GLU A 194 -32.03 -14.81 12.84
C GLU A 194 -32.31 -13.38 12.33
N ILE A 195 -31.35 -12.44 12.42
CA ILE A 195 -31.47 -11.11 11.79
C ILE A 195 -31.56 -11.23 10.27
N LEU A 196 -30.69 -12.01 9.63
CA LEU A 196 -30.67 -12.18 8.18
C LEU A 196 -31.94 -12.86 7.68
N GLU A 197 -32.42 -13.90 8.38
CA GLU A 197 -33.70 -14.56 8.09
C GLU A 197 -34.88 -13.60 8.23
N THR A 198 -34.88 -12.76 9.28
CA THR A 198 -35.90 -11.74 9.48
C THR A 198 -35.92 -10.75 8.32
N ILE A 199 -34.74 -10.26 7.89
CA ILE A 199 -34.62 -9.34 6.75
C ILE A 199 -35.10 -9.99 5.45
N ALA A 200 -34.61 -11.21 5.16
CA ALA A 200 -34.94 -11.94 3.94
C ALA A 200 -36.43 -12.35 3.85
N SER A 201 -37.13 -12.43 4.98
CA SER A 201 -38.55 -12.76 5.01
C SER A 201 -39.45 -11.67 4.43
N GLU A 202 -38.98 -10.41 4.40
CA GLU A 202 -39.72 -9.21 3.99
C GLU A 202 -41.12 -9.06 4.64
N LYS A 203 -41.32 -9.63 5.84
CA LYS A 203 -42.60 -9.63 6.56
C LYS A 203 -42.53 -8.85 7.85
N ASP A 204 -43.44 -7.89 8.04
CA ASP A 204 -43.55 -7.09 9.27
C ASP A 204 -43.62 -7.95 10.54
N VAL A 205 -44.37 -9.06 10.49
CA VAL A 205 -44.53 -9.99 11.62
C VAL A 205 -43.19 -10.55 12.10
N SER A 206 -42.28 -10.88 11.17
CA SER A 206 -40.96 -11.41 11.52
C SER A 206 -40.10 -10.37 12.23
N TYR A 207 -40.22 -9.09 11.88
CA TYR A 207 -39.56 -8.01 12.62
C TYR A 207 -40.11 -7.87 14.04
N PHE A 208 -41.44 -7.91 14.21
CA PHE A 208 -42.06 -7.87 15.54
C PHE A 208 -41.64 -9.05 16.42
N ASP A 209 -41.62 -10.28 15.87
CA ASP A 209 -41.19 -11.48 16.58
C ASP A 209 -39.72 -11.37 17.01
N PHE A 210 -38.85 -10.89 16.13
CA PHE A 210 -37.45 -10.66 16.44
C PHE A 210 -37.28 -9.61 17.55
N PHE A 211 -37.97 -8.48 17.48
CA PHE A 211 -37.90 -7.43 18.49
C PHE A 211 -38.48 -7.85 19.84
N ASN A 212 -39.55 -8.64 19.85
CA ASN A 212 -40.10 -9.21 21.07
C ASN A 212 -39.10 -10.16 21.76
N LYS A 213 -38.33 -10.91 20.97
CA LYS A 213 -37.34 -11.88 21.47
C LYS A 213 -36.07 -11.23 22.01
N TYR A 214 -35.56 -10.19 21.35
CA TYR A 214 -34.23 -9.61 21.65
C TYR A 214 -34.25 -8.18 22.20
N ALA A 215 -35.41 -7.53 22.21
CA ALA A 215 -35.64 -6.18 22.71
C ALA A 215 -34.63 -5.15 22.16
N GLU A 216 -34.28 -4.15 22.98
CA GLU A 216 -33.39 -3.04 22.61
C GLU A 216 -32.01 -3.49 22.10
N LYS A 217 -31.47 -4.59 22.62
CA LYS A 217 -30.18 -5.14 22.17
C LYS A 217 -30.29 -5.69 20.75
N GLY A 218 -31.37 -6.41 20.43
CA GLY A 218 -31.65 -6.91 19.08
C GLY A 218 -31.84 -5.78 18.08
N ILE A 219 -32.59 -4.74 18.45
CA ILE A 219 -32.80 -3.54 17.61
C ILE A 219 -31.46 -2.89 17.27
N LYS A 220 -30.61 -2.60 18.26
CA LYS A 220 -29.29 -2.00 18.02
C LYS A 220 -28.39 -2.86 17.12
N GLN A 221 -28.47 -4.18 17.26
CA GLN A 221 -27.70 -5.11 16.43
C GLN A 221 -28.21 -5.15 14.98
N MET A 222 -29.53 -5.12 14.78
CA MET A 222 -30.17 -5.05 13.47
C MET A 222 -29.90 -3.70 12.78
N GLU A 223 -30.02 -2.58 13.49
CA GLU A 223 -29.64 -1.25 12.99
C GLU A 223 -28.17 -1.19 12.55
N ARG A 224 -27.28 -1.83 13.33
CA ARG A 224 -25.86 -1.95 12.96
C ARG A 224 -25.70 -2.75 11.67
N CYS A 225 -26.43 -3.85 11.49
CA CYS A 225 -26.37 -4.65 10.26
C CYS A 225 -26.84 -3.85 9.04
N PHE A 226 -27.99 -3.17 9.14
CA PHE A 226 -28.49 -2.30 8.06
C PHE A 226 -27.51 -1.20 7.69
N ARG A 227 -26.92 -0.52 8.68
CA ARG A 227 -25.93 0.53 8.44
C ARG A 227 -24.67 0.01 7.75
N GLN A 228 -24.20 -1.18 8.14
CA GLN A 228 -23.06 -1.82 7.51
C GLN A 228 -23.36 -2.19 6.06
N GLN A 229 -24.53 -2.77 5.78
CA GLN A 229 -24.96 -3.09 4.41
C GLN A 229 -25.09 -1.84 3.55
N LEU A 230 -25.72 -0.78 4.06
CA LEU A 230 -25.89 0.48 3.34
C LEU A 230 -24.55 1.16 3.03
N ASN A 231 -23.64 1.20 4.00
CA ASN A 231 -22.30 1.73 3.78
C ASN A 231 -21.49 0.87 2.81
N MET A 232 -21.63 -0.46 2.85
CA MET A 232 -20.96 -1.36 1.92
C MET A 232 -21.48 -1.14 0.49
N SER A 233 -22.79 -1.07 0.28
CA SER A 233 -23.40 -0.77 -1.03
C SER A 233 -22.88 0.55 -1.58
N LYS A 234 -22.92 1.62 -0.79
CA LYS A 234 -22.38 2.94 -1.20
C LYS A 234 -20.90 2.88 -1.58
N ASN A 235 -20.09 2.11 -0.85
CA ASN A 235 -18.68 1.96 -1.18
C ASN A 235 -18.48 1.16 -2.47
N ILE A 236 -19.25 0.09 -2.70
CA ILE A 236 -19.21 -0.71 -3.92
C ILE A 236 -19.61 0.15 -5.14
N ASP A 237 -20.65 0.98 -5.03
CA ASP A 237 -21.08 1.88 -6.11
C ASP A 237 -19.98 2.89 -6.51
N LEU A 238 -19.06 3.20 -5.59
CA LEU A 238 -17.90 4.05 -5.87
C LEU A 238 -16.74 3.28 -6.49
N ILE A 239 -16.65 1.96 -6.29
CA ILE A 239 -15.63 1.12 -6.95
C ILE A 239 -15.95 1.15 -8.45
N HIS A 240 -14.95 1.47 -9.27
CA HIS A 240 -15.11 1.73 -10.72
C HIS A 240 -16.05 2.88 -11.12
N ALA A 241 -16.45 3.75 -10.18
CA ALA A 241 -17.18 4.96 -10.54
C ALA A 241 -16.39 5.82 -11.54
N ASN A 242 -17.11 6.34 -12.53
CA ASN A 242 -16.56 7.27 -13.52
C ASN A 242 -16.00 8.54 -12.86
N PRO A 243 -15.17 9.31 -13.58
CA PRO A 243 -14.78 10.64 -13.14
C PRO A 243 -16.01 11.50 -12.80
N GLY A 244 -15.98 12.19 -11.67
CA GLY A 244 -17.13 12.95 -11.16
C GLY A 244 -16.98 13.37 -9.70
N ILE A 245 -18.04 14.00 -9.18
CA ILE A 245 -18.16 14.45 -7.79
C ILE A 245 -19.18 13.57 -7.08
N TYR A 246 -18.74 12.90 -6.02
CA TYR A 246 -19.53 11.94 -5.27
C TYR A 246 -19.69 12.38 -3.80
N GLU A 247 -20.74 11.89 -3.15
CA GLU A 247 -20.84 11.95 -1.69
C GLU A 247 -19.83 10.99 -1.07
N ASN A 248 -19.09 11.43 -0.05
CA ASN A 248 -18.20 10.55 0.68
C ASN A 248 -19.04 9.68 1.65
N PRO A 249 -19.03 8.33 1.53
CA PRO A 249 -19.83 7.43 2.36
C PRO A 249 -19.48 7.51 3.86
N ASP A 250 -18.24 7.85 4.18
CA ASP A 250 -17.75 7.97 5.57
C ASP A 250 -18.01 9.37 6.15
N ASN A 251 -18.17 10.38 5.30
CA ASN A 251 -18.47 11.75 5.73
C ASN A 251 -19.23 12.54 4.65
N PRO A 252 -20.57 12.60 4.70
CA PRO A 252 -21.41 13.29 3.72
C PRO A 252 -21.11 14.78 3.53
N GLU A 253 -20.49 15.44 4.51
CA GLU A 253 -20.09 16.85 4.42
C GLU A 253 -18.88 17.06 3.49
N GLN A 254 -18.16 15.99 3.13
CA GLN A 254 -17.03 16.02 2.22
C GLN A 254 -17.42 15.46 0.86
N LYS A 255 -17.06 16.18 -0.21
CA LYS A 255 -17.19 15.67 -1.58
C LYS A 255 -15.95 14.90 -1.99
N LEU A 256 -16.15 13.76 -2.64
CA LEU A 256 -15.10 12.95 -3.22
C LEU A 256 -15.01 13.26 -4.71
N PHE A 257 -13.80 13.55 -5.19
CA PHE A 257 -13.55 13.86 -6.60
C PHE A 257 -12.80 12.70 -7.23
N ILE A 258 -13.39 12.11 -8.27
CA ILE A 258 -12.74 11.13 -9.14
C ILE A 258 -12.38 11.86 -10.43
N VAL A 259 -11.13 11.81 -10.85
CA VAL A 259 -10.68 12.46 -12.09
C VAL A 259 -9.96 11.42 -12.93
N SER A 260 -10.22 11.44 -14.24
CA SER A 260 -9.46 10.62 -15.20
C SER A 260 -8.03 11.12 -15.29
N ASP A 261 -7.12 10.17 -15.35
CA ASP A 261 -5.70 10.41 -15.57
C ASP A 261 -5.26 9.60 -16.78
N ASN A 262 -4.93 10.29 -17.86
CA ASN A 262 -4.48 9.68 -19.11
C ASN A 262 -2.96 9.78 -19.28
N SER A 263 -2.24 10.19 -18.23
CA SER A 263 -0.79 10.34 -18.29
C SER A 263 -0.09 8.97 -18.27
N VAL A 264 0.99 8.85 -19.05
CA VAL A 264 1.86 7.67 -19.00
C VAL A 264 2.78 7.82 -17.80
N SER A 265 2.62 6.94 -16.81
CA SER A 265 3.49 6.91 -15.64
C SER A 265 4.83 6.27 -15.99
N GLN A 266 5.93 7.01 -15.82
CA GLN A 266 7.27 6.46 -15.92
C GLN A 266 7.84 6.22 -14.52
N LEU A 267 8.42 5.03 -14.33
CA LEU A 267 9.10 4.67 -13.11
C LEU A 267 10.61 4.94 -13.23
N TYR A 268 11.29 5.04 -12.11
CA TYR A 268 12.76 5.04 -12.03
C TYR A 268 13.30 3.71 -11.47
N THR A 269 12.59 2.61 -11.74
CA THR A 269 12.96 1.27 -11.25
C THR A 269 14.35 0.83 -11.74
N ASP A 270 14.71 1.23 -12.96
CA ASP A 270 16.04 1.06 -13.55
C ASP A 270 17.15 1.69 -12.70
N THR A 271 16.91 2.91 -12.19
CA THR A 271 17.83 3.57 -11.25
C THR A 271 17.93 2.80 -9.94
N ILE A 272 16.81 2.28 -9.42
CA ILE A 272 16.81 1.48 -8.19
C ILE A 272 17.63 0.20 -8.36
N GLU A 273 17.45 -0.56 -9.45
CA GLU A 273 18.21 -1.78 -9.70
C GLU A 273 19.71 -1.52 -9.82
N ARG A 274 20.11 -0.52 -10.61
CA ARG A 274 21.52 -0.15 -10.74
C ARG A 274 22.15 0.24 -9.40
N LEU A 275 21.42 0.98 -8.56
CA LEU A 275 21.90 1.36 -7.23
C LEU A 275 22.01 0.15 -6.29
N LEU A 276 21.08 -0.81 -6.38
CA LEU A 276 21.12 -2.05 -5.60
C LEU A 276 22.32 -2.93 -5.97
N GLU A 277 22.66 -3.00 -7.26
CA GLU A 277 23.84 -3.69 -7.78
C GLU A 277 25.12 -2.99 -7.32
N ALA A 278 25.22 -1.67 -7.50
CA ALA A 278 26.39 -0.90 -7.07
C ALA A 278 26.64 -1.03 -5.55
N ALA A 279 25.59 -0.99 -4.74
CA ALA A 279 25.70 -1.14 -3.29
C ALA A 279 26.16 -2.54 -2.83
N ASP A 280 26.10 -3.57 -3.67
CA ASP A 280 26.72 -4.87 -3.36
C ASP A 280 28.24 -4.84 -3.46
N HIS A 281 28.78 -3.99 -4.34
CA HIS A 281 30.22 -3.81 -4.52
C HIS A 281 30.79 -2.77 -3.56
N ASP A 282 30.15 -1.61 -3.46
CA ASP A 282 30.71 -0.43 -2.77
C ASP A 282 30.12 -0.21 -1.37
N ASN A 283 29.26 -1.12 -0.89
CA ASN A 283 28.44 -1.03 0.33
C ASN A 283 27.36 0.05 0.34
N PHE A 284 27.47 1.09 -0.47
CA PHE A 284 26.40 2.05 -0.71
C PHE A 284 26.57 2.69 -2.09
N ALA A 285 25.50 3.24 -2.64
CA ALA A 285 25.48 3.95 -3.90
C ALA A 285 24.47 5.08 -3.84
N VAL A 286 24.73 6.18 -4.56
CA VAL A 286 23.86 7.37 -4.58
C VAL A 286 23.67 7.83 -6.02
N ASP A 287 22.46 8.27 -6.35
CA ASP A 287 22.16 8.91 -7.63
C ASP A 287 21.06 9.97 -7.47
N ILE A 288 20.80 10.73 -8.53
CA ILE A 288 19.77 11.75 -8.62
C ILE A 288 18.80 11.46 -9.77
N VAL A 289 17.51 11.60 -9.50
CA VAL A 289 16.43 11.47 -10.48
C VAL A 289 15.77 12.82 -10.67
N ASP A 290 15.64 13.21 -11.94
CA ASP A 290 15.00 14.46 -12.40
C ASP A 290 15.51 15.72 -11.66
N ASP A 291 16.79 15.72 -11.30
CA ASP A 291 17.51 16.82 -10.64
C ASP A 291 16.90 17.32 -9.32
N CYS A 292 15.95 16.58 -8.74
CA CYS A 292 15.26 16.96 -7.50
C CYS A 292 15.11 15.84 -6.48
N LEU A 293 15.36 14.57 -6.85
CA LEU A 293 15.24 13.43 -5.95
C LEU A 293 16.58 12.69 -5.86
N VAL A 294 17.28 12.84 -4.74
CA VAL A 294 18.46 12.01 -4.45
C VAL A 294 18.00 10.70 -3.83
N ILE A 295 18.59 9.61 -4.32
CA ILE A 295 18.33 8.24 -3.89
C ILE A 295 19.66 7.64 -3.43
N GLY A 296 19.73 7.24 -2.16
CA GLY A 296 20.85 6.47 -1.61
C GLY A 296 20.42 5.04 -1.34
N VAL A 297 21.20 4.06 -1.79
CA VAL A 297 21.03 2.64 -1.43
C VAL A 297 22.19 2.22 -0.54
N ILE A 298 21.89 1.62 0.61
CA ILE A 298 22.90 1.26 1.62
C ILE A 298 22.78 -0.21 1.97
N ASN A 299 23.91 -0.90 2.00
CA ASN A 299 24.04 -2.28 2.46
C ASN A 299 24.10 -2.32 3.99
N HIS A 300 23.01 -2.70 4.63
CA HIS A 300 22.84 -2.66 6.08
C HIS A 300 23.36 -3.92 6.78
N LYS A 301 24.53 -4.42 6.35
CA LYS A 301 25.19 -5.59 6.97
C LYS A 301 25.58 -5.34 8.43
N ASN A 302 25.98 -4.12 8.77
CA ASN A 302 26.27 -3.70 10.14
C ASN A 302 26.02 -2.19 10.32
N ALA A 303 25.96 -1.76 11.59
CA ALA A 303 25.64 -0.38 11.96
C ALA A 303 26.66 0.66 11.46
N ASN A 304 27.95 0.30 11.35
CA ASN A 304 28.99 1.22 10.88
C ASN A 304 28.82 1.51 9.38
N ILE A 305 28.57 0.47 8.57
CA ILE A 305 28.29 0.65 7.14
C ILE A 305 27.02 1.47 6.95
N ALA A 306 25.97 1.20 7.74
CA ALA A 306 24.74 1.97 7.68
C ALA A 306 24.97 3.46 7.98
N ALA A 307 25.71 3.78 9.04
CA ALA A 307 26.02 5.15 9.41
C ALA A 307 26.88 5.87 8.36
N LEU A 308 27.88 5.18 7.78
CA LEU A 308 28.71 5.73 6.70
C LEU A 308 27.89 5.99 5.44
N GLY A 309 27.04 5.06 5.02
CA GLY A 309 26.18 5.24 3.85
C GLY A 309 25.17 6.38 4.04
N GLU A 310 24.61 6.55 5.24
CA GLU A 310 23.73 7.69 5.54
C GLU A 310 24.48 9.02 5.49
N PHE A 311 25.70 9.04 6.01
CA PHE A 311 26.59 10.20 5.95
C PHE A 311 26.92 10.54 4.49
N ASP A 312 27.26 9.55 3.68
CA ASP A 312 27.61 9.75 2.28
C ASP A 312 26.43 10.25 1.44
N ALA A 313 25.24 9.67 1.62
CA ALA A 313 24.01 10.16 0.97
C ALA A 313 23.73 11.64 1.33
N ARG A 314 23.91 12.03 2.60
CA ARG A 314 23.77 13.44 3.03
C ARG A 314 24.86 14.32 2.47
N LEU A 315 26.09 13.82 2.39
CA LEU A 315 27.23 14.54 1.82
C LEU A 315 27.00 14.81 0.33
N TYR A 316 26.49 13.82 -0.41
CA TYR A 316 26.08 13.99 -1.80
C TYR A 316 25.00 15.07 -1.95
N VAL A 317 23.95 15.04 -1.12
CA VAL A 317 22.92 16.09 -1.08
C VAL A 317 23.52 17.48 -0.80
N TYR A 318 24.44 17.57 0.16
CA TYR A 318 25.13 18.81 0.49
C TYR A 318 25.90 19.33 -0.71
N HIS A 319 26.68 18.47 -1.35
CA HIS A 319 27.44 18.82 -2.54
C HIS A 319 26.52 19.27 -3.68
N VAL A 320 25.49 18.49 -4.03
CA VAL A 320 24.64 18.81 -5.20
C VAL A 320 23.77 20.05 -4.97
N PHE A 321 23.20 20.23 -3.78
CA PHE A 321 22.15 21.24 -3.57
C PHE A 321 22.50 22.37 -2.60
N THR A 322 23.45 22.16 -1.69
CA THR A 322 23.77 23.15 -0.65
C THR A 322 25.04 23.93 -0.99
N ASN A 323 26.07 23.24 -1.47
CA ASN A 323 27.36 23.84 -1.81
C ASN A 323 28.03 23.10 -2.99
N PRO A 324 27.59 23.32 -4.24
CA PRO A 324 28.17 22.69 -5.44
C PRO A 324 29.68 22.83 -5.58
N GLN A 325 30.24 23.97 -5.18
CA GLN A 325 31.69 24.23 -5.26
C GLN A 325 32.53 23.26 -4.40
N SER A 326 31.92 22.68 -3.36
CA SER A 326 32.64 21.77 -2.47
C SER A 326 32.99 20.42 -3.11
N PHE A 327 32.45 20.08 -4.29
CA PHE A 327 32.88 18.90 -5.05
C PHE A 327 34.34 19.00 -5.50
N GLU A 328 34.80 20.19 -5.89
CA GLU A 328 36.12 20.42 -6.46
C GLU A 328 37.15 20.74 -5.36
N ASP A 329 36.81 21.68 -4.48
CA ASP A 329 37.78 22.24 -3.55
C ASP A 329 37.92 21.45 -2.24
N LYS A 330 36.96 20.56 -1.94
CA LYS A 330 36.86 19.80 -0.68
C LYS A 330 37.01 20.64 0.59
N ASN A 331 36.70 21.94 0.48
CA ASN A 331 36.77 22.87 1.60
C ASN A 331 35.46 22.81 2.38
N TYR A 332 35.47 22.02 3.45
CA TYR A 332 34.29 21.77 4.27
C TYR A 332 34.24 22.71 5.48
N PRO A 333 33.05 23.23 5.85
CA PRO A 333 32.91 24.00 7.06
C PRO A 333 33.16 23.09 8.29
N SER A 334 33.74 23.65 9.36
CA SER A 334 34.06 22.89 10.58
C SER A 334 32.83 22.28 11.27
N ASN A 335 31.63 22.80 10.99
CA ASN A 335 30.35 22.28 11.49
C ASN A 335 29.61 21.38 10.47
N LEU A 336 30.29 20.86 9.43
CA LEU A 336 29.68 20.00 8.41
C LEU A 336 28.80 18.88 8.99
N PRO A 337 29.22 18.10 10.02
CA PRO A 337 28.35 17.06 10.59
C PRO A 337 27.00 17.59 11.07
N ASN A 338 26.96 18.79 11.66
CA ASN A 338 25.72 19.41 12.11
C ASN A 338 24.84 19.89 10.94
N ILE A 339 25.44 20.25 9.81
CA ILE A 339 24.71 20.58 8.58
C ILE A 339 24.09 19.31 7.99
N LEU A 340 24.91 18.26 7.83
CA LEU A 340 24.47 16.99 7.25
C LEU A 340 23.35 16.35 8.08
N ASN A 341 23.45 16.36 9.41
CA ASN A 341 22.44 15.82 10.31
C ASN A 341 21.06 16.50 10.18
N LYS A 342 21.00 17.73 9.67
CA LYS A 342 19.74 18.45 9.42
C LYS A 342 19.07 18.10 8.10
N LEU A 343 19.76 17.42 7.18
CA LEU A 343 19.20 17.00 5.89
C LEU A 343 18.31 15.76 6.10
N PRO A 344 16.98 15.86 5.96
CA PRO A 344 16.11 14.72 6.21
C PRO A 344 16.28 13.65 5.12
N LEU A 345 16.52 12.41 5.53
CA LEU A 345 16.42 11.25 4.66
C LEU A 345 15.14 10.48 5.02
N LYS A 346 14.37 10.07 4.01
CA LYS A 346 13.19 9.21 4.17
C LYS A 346 13.50 7.78 3.77
N ASP A 347 13.11 6.80 4.57
CA ASP A 347 13.28 5.39 4.25
C ASP A 347 12.11 4.87 3.41
N TRP A 348 12.40 4.10 2.35
CA TRP A 348 11.36 3.45 1.54
C TRP A 348 10.37 2.60 2.36
N ARG A 349 10.85 1.93 3.42
CA ARG A 349 10.01 1.08 4.28
C ARG A 349 9.00 1.86 5.12
N GLU A 350 9.16 3.19 5.26
CA GLU A 350 8.12 4.05 5.84
C GLU A 350 6.82 3.99 5.02
N GLY A 351 6.92 3.66 3.73
CA GLY A 351 5.78 3.46 2.83
C GLY A 351 4.91 2.25 3.16
N PHE A 352 5.36 1.31 4.01
CA PHE A 352 4.59 0.09 4.36
C PHE A 352 3.27 0.39 5.08
N GLY A 353 3.14 1.59 5.65
CA GLY A 353 1.88 2.09 6.23
C GLY A 353 0.93 2.72 5.23
N SER A 354 1.27 2.77 3.93
CA SER A 354 0.48 3.48 2.93
C SER A 354 -0.49 2.56 2.18
N VAL A 355 -1.77 2.91 2.20
CA VAL A 355 -2.84 2.23 1.43
C VAL A 355 -2.64 2.32 -0.10
N VAL A 356 -1.76 3.22 -0.57
CA VAL A 356 -1.45 3.43 -1.99
C VAL A 356 -0.09 2.85 -2.38
N LEU A 357 0.56 2.10 -1.50
CA LEU A 357 1.80 1.41 -1.83
C LEU A 357 1.50 0.35 -2.90
N HIS A 358 2.14 0.46 -4.05
CA HIS A 358 2.09 -0.57 -5.09
C HIS A 358 2.59 -1.90 -4.53
N PRO A 359 1.93 -3.02 -4.85
CA PRO A 359 2.24 -4.34 -4.30
C PRO A 359 3.71 -4.67 -4.37
N VAL A 360 4.28 -5.02 -3.21
CA VAL A 360 5.69 -5.38 -3.12
C VAL A 360 6.03 -6.61 -3.97
N ALA A 361 5.09 -7.57 -4.09
CA ALA A 361 5.26 -8.77 -4.90
C ALA A 361 5.37 -8.46 -6.41
N ALA A 362 4.76 -7.36 -6.87
CA ALA A 362 4.69 -6.99 -8.28
C ALA A 362 5.79 -6.03 -8.72
N ARG A 363 6.72 -5.68 -7.83
CA ARG A 363 7.86 -4.82 -8.19
C ARG A 363 8.67 -5.48 -9.29
N GLN A 364 9.18 -4.71 -10.23
CA GLN A 364 10.00 -5.21 -11.33
C GLN A 364 11.48 -5.17 -10.94
N ILE A 365 11.84 -5.91 -9.89
CA ILE A 365 13.23 -6.07 -9.43
C ILE A 365 13.56 -7.53 -9.13
N ALA A 366 14.84 -7.91 -9.14
CA ALA A 366 15.24 -9.28 -8.80
C ALA A 366 14.76 -9.74 -7.40
N ASP A 367 14.49 -11.05 -7.24
CA ASP A 367 13.95 -11.61 -5.99
C ASP A 367 14.86 -11.36 -4.78
N ASN A 368 16.17 -11.56 -4.94
CA ASN A 368 17.17 -11.29 -3.90
C ASN A 368 17.14 -9.83 -3.44
N PHE A 369 17.06 -8.87 -4.38
CA PHE A 369 16.99 -7.46 -4.05
C PHE A 369 15.69 -7.09 -3.34
N LEU A 370 14.56 -7.62 -3.79
CA LEU A 370 13.29 -7.39 -3.11
C LEU A 370 13.36 -7.90 -1.67
N MET A 371 13.86 -9.12 -1.45
CA MET A 371 13.99 -9.68 -0.11
C MET A 371 14.95 -8.84 0.75
N ASP A 372 16.10 -8.42 0.20
CA ASP A 372 17.04 -7.54 0.90
C ASP A 372 16.37 -6.25 1.39
N LEU A 373 15.53 -5.64 0.57
CA LEU A 373 14.79 -4.44 0.92
C LEU A 373 13.70 -4.71 1.98
N LEU A 374 12.91 -5.76 1.80
CA LEU A 374 11.82 -6.11 2.72
C LEU A 374 12.35 -6.42 4.13
N PHE A 375 13.43 -7.19 4.23
CA PHE A 375 14.06 -7.53 5.50
C PHE A 375 15.01 -6.43 6.03
N GLY A 376 15.27 -5.38 5.25
CA GLY A 376 16.14 -4.26 5.63
C GLY A 376 17.62 -4.60 5.62
N ARG A 377 18.03 -5.66 4.92
CA ARG A 377 19.44 -5.96 4.60
C ARG A 377 20.03 -4.91 3.67
N LYS A 378 19.18 -4.31 2.82
CA LYS A 378 19.45 -3.07 2.10
C LYS A 378 18.39 -2.03 2.45
N ARG A 379 18.76 -0.74 2.43
CA ARG A 379 17.85 0.38 2.64
C ARG A 379 17.92 1.34 1.47
N ILE A 380 16.77 1.84 1.03
CA ILE A 380 16.68 2.94 0.08
C ILE A 380 16.28 4.18 0.87
N LEU A 381 17.10 5.21 0.79
CA LEU A 381 16.91 6.50 1.44
C LEU A 381 16.71 7.59 0.40
N TYR A 382 15.76 8.48 0.64
CA TYR A 382 15.43 9.56 -0.26
C TYR A 382 15.69 10.92 0.38
N TYR A 383 16.24 11.83 -0.42
CA TYR A 383 16.19 13.25 -0.16
C TYR A 383 15.49 13.95 -1.32
N PHE A 384 14.51 14.79 -1.00
CA PHE A 384 13.75 15.54 -1.99
C PHE A 384 14.03 17.02 -1.88
N ASN A 385 14.59 17.58 -2.95
CA ASN A 385 14.79 19.01 -3.09
C ASN A 385 13.52 19.66 -3.65
N ALA A 386 12.75 20.32 -2.77
CA ALA A 386 11.52 20.98 -3.15
C ALA A 386 11.71 22.20 -4.05
N ASP A 387 12.82 22.93 -3.91
CA ASP A 387 13.14 24.09 -4.76
C ASP A 387 13.37 23.64 -6.21
N ASN A 388 14.19 22.61 -6.41
CA ASN A 388 14.45 22.03 -7.73
C ASN A 388 13.20 21.38 -8.33
N PHE A 389 12.38 20.70 -7.52
CA PHE A 389 11.11 20.18 -8.02
C PHE A 389 10.16 21.28 -8.49
N ILE A 390 10.10 22.42 -7.80
CA ILE A 390 9.31 23.58 -8.26
C ILE A 390 9.90 24.16 -9.55
N ALA A 391 11.23 24.25 -9.66
CA ALA A 391 11.89 24.68 -10.89
C ALA A 391 11.53 23.76 -12.07
N LEU A 392 11.59 22.45 -11.85
CA LEU A 392 11.18 21.43 -12.81
C LEU A 392 9.69 21.57 -13.19
N CYS A 393 8.79 21.77 -12.22
CA CYS A 393 7.38 22.05 -12.49
C CYS A 393 7.20 23.25 -13.44
N LYS A 394 7.93 24.35 -13.19
CA LYS A 394 7.86 25.58 -13.97
C LYS A 394 8.44 25.43 -15.37
N GLU A 395 9.56 24.74 -15.51
CA GLU A 395 10.15 24.38 -16.82
C GLU A 395 9.13 23.62 -17.67
N HIS A 396 8.35 22.75 -17.03
CA HIS A 396 7.27 22.02 -17.66
C HIS A 396 5.96 22.82 -17.75
N GLY A 397 5.90 24.11 -17.43
CA GLY A 397 4.73 24.96 -17.64
C GLY A 397 3.62 24.86 -16.59
N LEU A 398 3.89 24.31 -15.40
CA LEU A 398 2.97 24.41 -14.26
C LEU A 398 3.24 25.67 -13.44
N ASP A 399 2.18 26.37 -13.04
CA ASP A 399 2.27 27.48 -12.08
C ASP A 399 2.34 26.91 -10.65
N VAL A 400 3.57 26.74 -10.15
CA VAL A 400 3.87 26.13 -8.84
C VAL A 400 4.77 27.04 -8.01
N GLY A 401 4.55 27.07 -6.71
CA GLY A 401 5.37 27.84 -5.77
C GLY A 401 5.17 27.42 -4.32
N PHE A 402 5.89 28.05 -3.40
CA PHE A 402 5.67 27.84 -1.98
C PHE A 402 4.55 28.72 -1.42
N SER A 403 3.81 28.18 -0.45
CA SER A 403 3.02 29.00 0.47
C SER A 403 3.93 29.84 1.37
N SER A 404 3.40 30.94 1.92
CA SER A 404 4.05 31.58 3.08
C SER A 404 3.88 30.72 4.33
N VAL A 405 4.84 30.80 5.26
CA VAL A 405 4.77 30.12 6.57
C VAL A 405 3.48 30.49 7.33
N LYS A 406 3.06 31.76 7.24
CA LYS A 406 1.82 32.25 7.85
C LYS A 406 0.58 31.57 7.24
N GLN A 407 0.52 31.44 5.91
CA GLN A 407 -0.59 30.72 5.25
C GLN A 407 -0.59 29.24 5.62
N ALA A 408 0.59 28.59 5.64
CA ALA A 408 0.71 27.19 6.00
C ALA A 408 0.19 26.93 7.43
N ASN A 409 0.60 27.75 8.40
CA ASN A 409 0.14 27.65 9.78
C ASN A 409 -1.37 27.90 9.92
N ARG A 410 -1.93 28.85 9.15
CA ARG A 410 -3.38 29.13 9.15
C ARG A 410 -4.20 27.96 8.58
N GLN A 411 -3.73 27.29 7.54
CA GLN A 411 -4.41 26.11 7.00
C GLN A 411 -4.33 24.93 7.99
N LYS A 412 -3.19 24.77 8.66
CA LYS A 412 -3.00 23.75 9.70
C LYS A 412 -3.94 23.94 10.88
N SER A 413 -4.09 25.16 11.40
CA SER A 413 -5.00 25.43 12.52
C SER A 413 -6.48 25.19 12.17
N LYS A 414 -6.83 25.22 10.88
CA LYS A 414 -8.16 24.90 10.36
C LYS A 414 -8.37 23.41 10.03
N GLY A 415 -7.37 22.55 10.25
CA GLY A 415 -7.43 21.13 9.87
C GLY A 415 -7.31 20.85 8.37
N LEU A 416 -7.14 21.88 7.53
CA LEU A 416 -7.07 21.77 6.07
C LEU A 416 -5.70 21.30 5.54
N ALA A 417 -4.75 21.06 6.45
CA ALA A 417 -3.39 20.61 6.12
C ALA A 417 -3.08 19.19 6.60
N LYS A 418 -4.10 18.39 6.97
CA LYS A 418 -3.90 16.98 7.31
C LYS A 418 -3.38 16.25 6.07
N GLY A 419 -2.20 15.62 6.16
CA GLY A 419 -1.58 14.92 5.03
C GLY A 419 -1.01 15.85 3.94
N VAL A 420 -0.62 17.08 4.29
CA VAL A 420 0.09 17.99 3.37
C VAL A 420 1.55 18.13 3.84
N PRO A 421 2.54 17.62 3.08
CA PRO A 421 3.94 17.69 3.47
C PRO A 421 4.47 19.12 3.56
N GLN A 422 5.35 19.35 4.54
CA GLN A 422 6.00 20.65 4.77
C GLN A 422 7.47 20.62 4.37
N PHE A 423 7.90 21.70 3.73
CA PHE A 423 9.29 21.97 3.37
C PHE A 423 9.67 23.31 3.96
N ASN A 424 10.52 23.30 4.99
CA ASN A 424 10.90 24.50 5.74
C ASN A 424 9.69 25.32 6.25
N GLY A 425 8.65 24.62 6.73
CA GLY A 425 7.41 25.24 7.25
C GLY A 425 6.46 25.77 6.18
N LYS A 426 6.72 25.51 4.90
CA LYS A 426 5.90 25.91 3.75
C LYS A 426 5.29 24.69 3.06
N PHE A 427 4.20 24.90 2.33
CA PHE A 427 3.60 23.89 1.45
C PHE A 427 3.97 24.20 0.00
N ILE A 428 4.11 23.16 -0.83
CA ILE A 428 4.15 23.35 -2.28
C ILE A 428 2.71 23.51 -2.75
N ARG A 429 2.46 24.59 -3.50
CA ARG A 429 1.17 24.94 -4.06
C ARG A 429 1.26 24.97 -5.56
N TYR A 430 0.18 24.58 -6.22
CA TYR A 430 0.02 24.78 -7.64
C TYR A 430 -1.30 25.50 -7.90
N SER A 431 -1.30 26.34 -8.93
CA SER A 431 -2.48 27.07 -9.37
C SER A 431 -3.06 26.41 -10.61
N PHE A 432 -4.36 26.19 -10.60
CA PHE A 432 -5.10 25.78 -11.78
C PHE A 432 -6.34 26.66 -11.94
N ARG A 433 -6.45 27.40 -13.06
CA ARG A 433 -7.59 28.29 -13.38
C ARG A 433 -8.07 29.16 -12.20
N LYS A 434 -7.15 29.82 -11.50
CA LYS A 434 -7.37 30.65 -10.29
C LYS A 434 -7.72 29.90 -8.99
N MET A 435 -7.80 28.57 -9.02
CA MET A 435 -7.84 27.76 -7.80
C MET A 435 -6.41 27.43 -7.38
N GLU A 436 -6.08 27.73 -6.13
CA GLU A 436 -4.79 27.34 -5.56
C GLU A 436 -4.96 26.09 -4.70
N MET A 437 -4.24 25.03 -5.03
CA MET A 437 -4.27 23.75 -4.33
C MET A 437 -2.90 23.46 -3.73
N ASN A 438 -2.87 22.74 -2.61
CA ASN A 438 -1.62 22.20 -2.05
C ASN A 438 -1.32 20.85 -2.70
N LEU A 439 -0.05 20.54 -2.94
CA LEU A 439 0.35 19.17 -3.27
C LEU A 439 0.18 18.29 -2.03
N GLY A 440 -0.72 17.30 -2.13
CA GLY A 440 -0.98 16.35 -1.06
C GLY A 440 0.11 15.29 -0.93
N GLU A 441 0.15 14.63 0.23
CA GLU A 441 1.08 13.55 0.55
C GLU A 441 1.05 12.39 -0.44
N GLY A 442 -0.12 12.11 -1.03
CA GLY A 442 -0.29 11.05 -2.03
C GLY A 442 0.56 11.20 -3.29
N ILE A 443 1.04 12.41 -3.62
CA ILE A 443 1.99 12.65 -4.70
C ILE A 443 3.40 12.22 -4.31
N PHE A 444 3.83 12.58 -3.10
CA PHE A 444 5.15 12.22 -2.61
C PHE A 444 5.26 10.72 -2.30
N HIS A 445 4.15 10.07 -1.97
CA HIS A 445 4.10 8.61 -1.85
C HIS A 445 4.38 7.93 -3.19
N GLU A 446 3.86 8.46 -4.30
CA GLU A 446 4.17 7.91 -5.62
C GLU A 446 5.66 8.06 -5.93
N ILE A 447 6.22 9.24 -5.62
CA ILE A 447 7.64 9.50 -5.80
C ILE A 447 8.46 8.54 -4.96
N TYR A 448 8.35 8.54 -3.63
CA TYR A 448 9.25 7.76 -2.76
C TYR A 448 8.98 6.26 -2.77
N TYR A 449 7.71 5.86 -2.73
CA TYR A 449 7.34 4.50 -2.39
C TYR A 449 6.94 3.68 -3.59
N ASN A 450 6.38 4.31 -4.64
CA ASN A 450 6.01 3.63 -5.89
C ASN A 450 7.02 3.85 -7.03
N TRP A 451 8.12 4.54 -6.74
CA TRP A 451 9.21 4.80 -7.69
C TRP A 451 8.78 5.53 -8.96
N MET A 452 7.77 6.39 -8.86
CA MET A 452 7.32 7.22 -9.97
C MET A 452 8.23 8.43 -10.14
N ARG A 453 8.66 8.69 -11.39
CA ARG A 453 9.51 9.84 -11.70
C ARG A 453 8.81 11.16 -11.34
N PRO A 454 9.52 12.11 -10.69
CA PRO A 454 9.00 13.46 -10.50
C PRO A 454 8.45 14.11 -11.78
N LYS A 455 9.09 13.89 -12.94
CA LYS A 455 8.55 14.35 -14.24
C LYS A 455 7.19 13.74 -14.59
N SER A 456 6.99 12.45 -14.35
CA SER A 456 5.69 11.80 -14.61
C SER A 456 4.58 12.33 -13.71
N ILE A 457 4.90 12.68 -12.47
CA ILE A 457 3.95 13.35 -11.57
C ILE A 457 3.52 14.71 -12.13
N ILE A 458 4.45 15.47 -12.71
CA ILE A 458 4.16 16.76 -13.32
C ILE A 458 3.20 16.58 -14.51
N ASP A 459 3.44 15.59 -15.36
CA ASP A 459 2.57 15.30 -16.51
C ASP A 459 1.17 14.85 -16.07
N ARG A 460 1.09 14.05 -15.00
CA ARG A 460 -0.17 13.68 -14.36
C ARG A 460 -0.94 14.90 -13.85
N LEU A 461 -0.27 15.80 -13.13
CA LEU A 461 -0.91 17.02 -12.62
C LEU A 461 -1.48 17.90 -13.74
N LYS A 462 -0.80 17.98 -14.89
CA LYS A 462 -1.32 18.66 -16.08
C LYS A 462 -2.55 17.97 -16.66
N SER A 463 -2.50 16.64 -16.81
CA SER A 463 -3.63 15.86 -17.34
C SER A 463 -4.88 16.06 -16.48
N VAL A 464 -4.73 15.94 -15.17
CA VAL A 464 -5.83 16.14 -14.20
C VAL A 464 -6.38 17.57 -14.29
N GLY A 465 -5.51 18.58 -14.36
CA GLY A 465 -5.93 19.96 -14.57
C GLY A 465 -6.78 20.10 -15.84
N ASN A 466 -6.29 19.61 -16.98
CA ASN A 466 -7.00 19.68 -18.25
C ASN A 466 -8.38 19.00 -18.23
N ASN A 467 -8.52 17.90 -17.49
CA ASN A 467 -9.79 17.16 -17.40
C ASN A 467 -10.82 17.87 -16.51
N ILE A 468 -10.39 18.45 -15.38
CA ILE A 468 -11.25 19.32 -14.54
C ILE A 468 -11.72 20.55 -15.33
N ALA A 469 -10.93 20.97 -16.31
CA ALA A 469 -11.20 22.12 -17.15
C ALA A 469 -12.32 21.91 -18.18
N THR A 470 -12.63 20.65 -18.51
CA THR A 470 -13.62 20.25 -19.53
C THR A 470 -14.91 19.68 -18.93
N SER A 471 -14.90 19.33 -17.63
CA SER A 471 -16.06 18.99 -16.81
C SER A 471 -16.67 20.23 -16.17
#